data_AF-A0A5D3D8D9-F1
#
_entry.id   AF-A0A5D3D8D9-F1
#
_cell.length_a   1.000
_cell.length_b   1.000
_cell.length_c   1.000
_cell.angle_alpha   90.00
_cell.angle_beta   90.00
_cell.angle_gamma   90.00
#
_symmetry.space_group_name_H-M   'P 1'
#
loop_
_entity.id
_entity.type
_entity.pdbx_description
1 polymer ?
#
loop_
_entity_poly.entity_id
_entity_poly.type
_entity_poly.pdbx_seq_one_letter_code
_entity_poly.pdbx_strand_id
1 'polypeptide(L)'
;MNRKHSFSAVEGKGMAPFGVSIHVWLEKHGPFDAVIDGANVGIENDHFSFIQLKRAVYRMRELSPSKKMPLIILHTRRVTEGPARYPNNMKLIEIWKNCGALYATPYTSNDDWYFIFLAVIELLS
;
A
#
# COMPACT_ATOMS: atom_id res chain seq x y z
N MET A 1 9.97 34.75 12.41
CA MET A 1 10.47 34.27 11.11
C MET A 1 9.79 32.93 10.82
N ASN A 2 8.75 32.98 9.99
CA ASN A 2 7.90 31.85 9.62
C ASN A 2 8.64 30.89 8.69
N ARG A 3 8.65 29.59 9.02
CA ARG A 3 8.61 28.51 8.00
C ARG A 3 7.69 27.39 8.48
N LYS A 4 6.40 27.69 8.50
CA LYS A 4 5.37 26.67 8.25
C LYS A 4 5.51 26.28 6.79
N HIS A 5 6.38 25.31 6.48
CA HIS A 5 6.19 24.54 5.25
C HIS A 5 5.02 23.60 5.51
N SER A 6 3.83 24.12 5.27
CA SER A 6 2.63 23.34 5.00
C SER A 6 2.95 22.41 3.83
N PHE A 7 3.41 21.21 4.13
CA PHE A 7 3.25 20.09 3.21
C PHE A 7 1.76 19.83 3.15
N SER A 8 1.13 20.35 2.10
CA SER A 8 -0.22 19.98 1.71
C SER A 8 -0.30 18.46 1.74
N ALA A 9 -1.09 17.93 2.68
CA ALA A 9 -1.51 16.56 2.65
C ALA A 9 -2.15 16.34 1.28
N VAL A 10 -1.48 15.57 0.44
CA VAL A 10 -2.11 15.03 -0.75
C VAL A 10 -3.13 14.02 -0.23
N GLU A 11 -4.31 14.53 0.11
CA GLU A 11 -5.56 13.78 0.28
C GLU A 11 -5.97 13.23 -1.09
N GLY A 12 -5.10 12.39 -1.66
CA GLY A 12 -5.43 11.53 -2.77
C GLY A 12 -6.12 10.30 -2.21
N LYS A 13 -7.35 10.03 -2.69
CA LYS A 13 -8.08 8.79 -2.44
C LYS A 13 -7.11 7.60 -2.52
N GLY A 14 -6.92 6.87 -1.41
CA GLY A 14 -6.04 5.69 -1.36
C GLY A 14 -4.69 5.87 -0.67
N MET A 15 -4.42 6.97 0.04
CA MET A 15 -3.38 7.00 1.07
C MET A 15 -4.04 7.31 2.40
N ALA A 16 -3.84 6.46 3.42
CA ALA A 16 -4.29 6.81 4.77
C ALA A 16 -3.63 8.14 5.16
N PRO A 17 -4.41 9.16 5.58
CA PRO A 17 -3.84 10.37 6.16
C PRO A 17 -2.88 9.97 7.28
N PHE A 18 -1.77 10.68 7.44
CA PHE A 18 -0.84 10.45 8.56
C PHE A 18 -1.63 10.40 9.88
N GLY A 19 -1.59 9.25 10.57
CA GLY A 19 -2.30 9.03 11.84
C GLY A 19 -3.66 8.31 11.74
N VAL A 20 -4.15 7.96 10.55
CA VAL A 20 -5.34 7.11 10.42
C VAL A 20 -4.97 5.65 10.69
N SER A 21 -5.65 5.03 11.65
CA SER A 21 -5.50 3.61 11.97
C SER A 21 -5.87 2.76 10.75
N ILE A 22 -5.08 1.70 10.53
CA ILE A 22 -5.35 0.70 9.49
C ILE A 22 -6.78 0.14 9.61
N HIS A 23 -7.33 0.01 10.82
CA HIS A 23 -8.70 -0.47 11.06
C HIS A 23 -9.74 0.43 10.37
N VAL A 24 -9.70 1.74 10.62
CA VAL A 24 -10.62 2.73 10.01
C VAL A 24 -10.43 2.78 8.49
N TRP A 25 -9.22 2.55 8.00
CA TRP A 25 -8.97 2.48 6.58
C TRP A 25 -9.58 1.21 5.97
N LEU A 26 -9.40 0.05 6.60
CA LEU A 26 -9.94 -1.23 6.14
C LEU A 26 -11.46 -1.25 6.10
N GLU A 27 -12.14 -0.67 7.09
CA GLU A 27 -13.60 -0.52 7.10
C GLU A 27 -14.14 0.21 5.87
N LYS A 28 -13.36 1.13 5.30
CA LYS A 28 -13.77 1.95 4.15
C LYS A 28 -13.41 1.36 2.80
N HIS A 29 -12.41 0.47 2.73
CA HIS A 29 -11.83 0.00 1.47
C HIS A 29 -11.93 -1.51 1.26
N GLY A 30 -12.17 -2.29 2.32
CA GLY A 30 -12.43 -3.72 2.23
C GLY A 30 -13.81 -4.05 1.64
N PRO A 31 -14.17 -5.34 1.55
CA PRO A 31 -13.36 -6.49 1.93
C PRO A 31 -12.35 -6.90 0.84
N PHE A 32 -11.24 -7.51 1.27
CA PHE A 32 -10.17 -8.03 0.43
C PHE A 32 -10.10 -9.55 0.53
N ASP A 33 -9.87 -10.23 -0.59
CA ASP A 33 -9.67 -11.69 -0.61
C ASP A 33 -8.26 -12.10 -0.19
N ALA A 34 -7.31 -11.16 -0.26
CA ALA A 34 -5.92 -11.40 0.08
C ALA A 34 -5.17 -10.10 0.40
N VAL A 35 -4.06 -10.25 1.13
CA VAL A 35 -3.15 -9.18 1.54
C VAL A 35 -1.72 -9.52 1.11
N ILE A 36 -0.97 -8.52 0.67
CA ILE A 36 0.42 -8.62 0.22
C ILE A 36 1.29 -7.73 1.10
N ASP A 37 2.29 -8.33 1.75
CA ASP A 37 3.47 -7.60 2.21
C ASP A 37 4.32 -7.23 0.99
N GLY A 38 4.12 -6.00 0.51
CA GLY A 38 4.79 -5.51 -0.69
C GLY A 38 6.29 -5.34 -0.48
N ALA A 39 6.74 -5.08 0.75
CA ALA A 39 8.17 -4.90 1.02
C ALA A 39 8.93 -6.20 0.84
N ASN A 40 8.36 -7.33 1.30
CA ASN A 40 8.93 -8.66 1.13
C ASN A 40 8.77 -9.17 -0.31
N VAL A 41 7.53 -9.16 -0.84
CA VAL A 41 7.21 -9.73 -2.16
C VAL A 41 7.89 -8.99 -3.30
N GLY A 42 8.14 -7.68 -3.14
CA GLY A 42 8.80 -6.88 -4.16
C GLY A 42 10.33 -6.97 -4.17
N ILE A 43 10.97 -7.77 -3.30
CA ILE A 43 12.43 -7.95 -3.33
C ILE A 43 12.81 -8.98 -4.39
N GLU A 44 13.68 -8.59 -5.31
CA GLU A 44 14.26 -9.42 -6.37
C GLU A 44 15.75 -9.05 -6.49
N ASN A 45 16.65 -10.03 -6.35
CA ASN A 45 18.11 -9.83 -6.37
C ASN A 45 18.58 -8.69 -5.44
N ASP A 46 18.17 -8.71 -4.17
CA ASP A 46 18.49 -7.72 -3.13
C ASP A 46 18.03 -6.28 -3.40
N HIS A 47 17.18 -6.09 -4.42
CA HIS A 47 16.62 -4.79 -4.78
C HIS A 47 15.10 -4.83 -4.87
N PHE A 48 14.47 -3.67 -4.65
CA PHE A 48 13.02 -3.57 -4.80
C PHE A 48 12.62 -3.40 -6.27
N SER A 49 11.76 -4.30 -6.75
CA SER A 49 11.28 -4.39 -8.12
C SER A 49 9.76 -4.21 -8.16
N PHE A 50 9.31 -3.07 -8.69
CA PHE A 50 7.88 -2.84 -8.97
C PHE A 50 7.31 -3.83 -9.98
N ILE A 51 8.15 -4.34 -10.89
CA ILE A 51 7.75 -5.35 -11.87
C ILE A 51 7.42 -6.67 -11.17
N GLN A 52 8.28 -7.09 -10.23
CA GLN A 52 8.05 -8.28 -9.42
C GLN A 52 6.78 -8.15 -8.58
N LEU A 53 6.64 -7.04 -7.86
CA LEU A 53 5.45 -6.77 -7.06
C LEU A 53 4.18 -6.77 -7.93
N LYS A 54 4.21 -6.12 -9.10
CA LYS A 54 3.09 -6.12 -10.05
C LYS A 54 2.69 -7.54 -10.46
N ARG A 55 3.66 -8.39 -10.80
CA ARG A 55 3.37 -9.79 -11.19
C ARG A 55 2.62 -10.52 -10.07
N ALA A 56 3.10 -10.40 -8.83
CA ALA A 56 2.45 -11.03 -7.68
C ALA A 56 1.02 -10.49 -7.44
N VAL A 57 0.84 -9.17 -7.46
CA VAL A 57 -0.46 -8.50 -7.29
C VAL A 57 -1.49 -9.01 -8.29
N TYR A 58 -1.14 -9.01 -9.58
CA TYR A 58 -2.08 -9.43 -10.62
C TYR A 58 -2.31 -10.94 -10.63
N ARG A 59 -1.29 -11.74 -10.29
CA ARG A 59 -1.46 -13.18 -10.12
C ARG A 59 -2.43 -13.50 -8.98
N MET A 60 -2.33 -12.82 -7.86
CA MET A 60 -3.27 -13.00 -6.75
C MET A 60 -4.68 -12.57 -7.09
N ARG A 61 -4.84 -11.46 -7.82
CA ARG A 61 -6.14 -11.05 -8.36
C ARG A 61 -6.76 -12.10 -9.27
N GLU A 62 -5.95 -12.74 -10.12
CA GLU A 62 -6.43 -13.82 -10.99
C GLU A 62 -6.90 -15.04 -10.20
N LEU A 63 -6.21 -15.39 -9.11
CA LEU A 63 -6.56 -16.52 -8.25
C LEU A 63 -7.76 -16.22 -7.34
N SER A 64 -8.00 -14.95 -7.01
CA SER A 64 -9.13 -14.49 -6.21
C SER A 64 -10.48 -14.84 -6.87
N PRO A 65 -11.45 -15.41 -6.12
CA PRO A 65 -12.80 -15.65 -6.62
C PRO A 65 -13.52 -14.36 -7.04
N SER A 66 -13.34 -13.27 -6.28
CA SER A 66 -13.99 -11.98 -6.55
C SER A 66 -13.29 -11.14 -7.62
N LYS A 67 -12.08 -11.54 -8.06
CA LYS A 67 -11.21 -10.79 -8.98
C LYS A 67 -10.88 -9.38 -8.49
N LYS A 68 -11.01 -9.12 -7.18
CA LYS A 68 -10.63 -7.85 -6.56
C LYS A 68 -9.12 -7.73 -6.46
N MET A 69 -8.64 -6.49 -6.43
CA MET A 69 -7.24 -6.23 -6.13
C MET A 69 -6.95 -6.68 -4.68
N PRO A 70 -5.81 -7.34 -4.42
CA PRO A 70 -5.40 -7.61 -3.06
C PRO A 70 -5.01 -6.31 -2.36
N LEU A 71 -5.09 -6.28 -1.03
CA LEU A 71 -4.51 -5.19 -0.25
C LEU A 71 -2.99 -5.26 -0.33
N ILE A 72 -2.37 -4.20 -0.80
CA ILE A 72 -0.92 -4.04 -0.92
C ILE A 72 -0.45 -3.15 0.20
N ILE A 73 0.46 -3.65 1.02
CA ILE A 73 1.08 -2.89 2.11
C ILE A 73 2.50 -2.52 1.68
N LEU A 74 2.83 -1.24 1.71
CA LEU A 74 4.19 -0.75 1.43
C LEU A 74 4.57 0.37 2.37
N HIS A 75 5.85 0.46 2.73
CA HIS A 75 6.35 1.67 3.38
C HIS A 75 6.22 2.90 2.50
N THR A 76 5.82 4.04 3.09
CA THR A 76 5.63 5.29 2.34
C THR A 76 6.87 5.68 1.52
N ARG A 77 8.08 5.40 2.00
CA ARG A 77 9.33 5.61 1.20
C ARG A 77 9.33 4.85 -0.11
N ARG A 78 8.84 3.60 -0.13
CA ARG A 78 8.75 2.80 -1.35
C ARG A 78 7.70 3.33 -2.33
N VAL A 79 6.79 4.17 -1.86
CA VAL A 79 5.71 4.78 -2.65
C VAL A 79 6.05 6.20 -3.12
N THR A 80 6.91 6.93 -2.40
CA THR A 80 7.22 8.35 -2.66
C THR A 80 8.65 8.60 -3.19
N GLU A 81 9.56 7.64 -3.00
CA GLU A 81 11.00 7.81 -3.25
C GLU A 81 11.56 6.74 -4.21
N GLY A 82 12.79 6.96 -4.66
CA GLY A 82 13.52 5.99 -5.49
C GLY A 82 12.78 5.56 -6.76
N PRO A 83 12.66 4.24 -7.03
CA PRO A 83 11.99 3.72 -8.23
C PRO A 83 10.53 4.18 -8.41
N ALA A 84 9.86 4.62 -7.34
CA ALA A 84 8.49 5.12 -7.41
C ALA A 84 8.35 6.39 -8.25
N ARG A 85 9.44 7.16 -8.45
CA ARG A 85 9.45 8.40 -9.24
C ARG A 85 9.52 8.15 -10.75
N TYR A 86 9.70 6.92 -11.19
CA TYR A 86 9.67 6.60 -12.62
C TYR A 86 8.24 6.65 -13.15
N PRO A 87 7.99 7.25 -14.33
CA PRO A 87 6.63 7.51 -14.82
C PRO A 87 5.71 6.28 -14.86
N ASN A 88 6.24 5.11 -15.24
CA ASN A 88 5.47 3.87 -15.29
C ASN A 88 5.09 3.37 -13.88
N ASN A 89 5.98 3.52 -12.91
CA ASN A 89 5.74 3.11 -11.53
C ASN A 89 4.78 4.09 -10.84
N MET A 90 4.89 5.39 -11.12
CA MET A 90 3.92 6.39 -10.64
C MET A 90 2.50 6.06 -11.08
N LYS A 91 2.30 5.76 -12.38
CA LYS A 91 1.00 5.34 -12.91
C LYS A 91 0.49 4.06 -12.25
N LEU A 92 1.37 3.09 -12.02
CA LEU A 92 1.01 1.84 -11.36
C LEU A 92 0.56 2.05 -9.90
N ILE A 93 1.30 2.88 -9.15
CA ILE A 93 0.95 3.26 -7.78
C ILE A 93 -0.39 3.98 -7.75
N GLU A 94 -0.61 4.91 -8.67
CA GLU A 94 -1.87 5.65 -8.78
C GLU A 94 -3.06 4.73 -9.08
N ILE A 95 -2.88 3.74 -9.96
CA ILE A 95 -3.89 2.70 -10.21
C ILE A 95 -4.22 1.96 -8.90
N TRP A 96 -3.22 1.51 -8.15
CA TRP A 96 -3.47 0.79 -6.89
C TRP A 96 -4.16 1.67 -5.84
N LYS A 97 -3.80 2.96 -5.76
CA LYS A 97 -4.48 3.94 -4.89
C LYS A 97 -5.94 4.14 -5.29
N ASN A 98 -6.21 4.35 -6.58
CA ASN A 98 -7.56 4.56 -7.11
C ASN A 98 -8.45 3.32 -6.97
N CYS A 99 -7.85 2.13 -6.98
CA CYS A 99 -8.55 0.87 -6.67
C CYS A 99 -8.81 0.67 -5.16
N GLY A 100 -8.36 1.57 -4.28
CA GLY A 100 -8.45 1.38 -2.83
C GLY A 100 -7.63 0.20 -2.33
N ALA A 101 -6.57 -0.16 -3.05
CA ALA A 101 -5.83 -1.41 -2.84
C ALA A 101 -4.42 -1.18 -2.29
N LEU A 102 -3.96 0.07 -2.10
CA LEU A 102 -2.64 0.36 -1.56
C LEU A 102 -2.76 1.06 -0.20
N TYR A 103 -2.17 0.45 0.82
CA TYR A 103 -1.96 1.09 2.12
C TYR A 103 -0.47 1.40 2.30
N ALA A 104 -0.16 2.69 2.48
CA ALA A 104 1.20 3.15 2.74
C ALA A 104 1.44 3.30 4.25
N THR A 105 2.38 2.54 4.83
CA THR A 105 2.75 2.68 6.25
C THR A 105 3.55 3.99 6.45
N PRO A 106 3.34 4.71 7.57
CA PRO A 106 3.97 6.01 7.81
C PRO A 106 5.46 5.89 8.17
N TYR A 107 6.23 6.95 7.92
CA TYR A 107 7.69 7.02 8.12
C TYR A 107 8.22 6.60 9.50
N THR A 108 7.41 6.78 10.55
CA THR A 108 7.79 6.48 11.95
C THR A 108 7.38 5.07 12.37
N SER A 109 6.60 4.37 11.54
CA SER A 109 6.30 2.96 11.76
C SER A 109 7.47 2.17 11.21
N ASN A 110 8.10 1.33 12.03
CA ASN A 110 8.74 0.16 11.47
C ASN A 110 7.66 -0.62 10.69
N ASP A 111 8.03 -1.35 9.65
CA ASP A 111 7.09 -2.14 8.83
C ASP A 111 6.55 -3.35 9.63
N ASP A 112 5.93 -3.10 10.78
CA ASP A 112 5.43 -4.08 11.72
C ASP A 112 4.10 -4.63 11.19
N TRP A 113 4.24 -5.44 10.13
CA TRP A 113 3.27 -6.32 9.50
C TRP A 113 2.32 -7.02 10.49
N TYR A 114 2.78 -7.30 11.72
CA TYR A 114 1.98 -7.85 12.81
C TYR A 114 0.72 -7.05 13.14
N PHE A 115 0.80 -5.72 13.21
CA PHE A 115 -0.38 -4.90 13.52
C PHE A 115 -1.39 -4.90 12.37
N ILE A 116 -0.91 -5.05 11.13
CA ILE A 116 -1.78 -5.13 9.97
C ILE A 116 -2.40 -6.52 9.85
N PHE A 117 -1.63 -7.57 10.13
CA PHE A 117 -2.12 -8.94 10.16
C PHE A 117 -3.24 -9.14 11.18
N LEU A 118 -3.07 -8.60 12.39
CA LEU A 118 -4.12 -8.60 13.42
C LEU A 118 -5.38 -7.86 12.97
N ALA A 119 -5.23 -6.64 12.43
CA ALA A 119 -6.37 -5.84 11.94
C ALA A 119 -7.15 -6.52 10.80
N VAL A 120 -6.45 -7.22 9.91
CA VAL A 120 -7.07 -7.97 8.81
C VAL A 120 -7.83 -9.18 9.34
N ILE A 121 -7.27 -9.92 10.30
CA ILE A 121 -7.96 -11.06 10.90
C ILE A 121 -9.22 -10.62 11.65
N GLU A 122 -9.14 -9.56 12.45
CA GLU A 122 -10.27 -9.07 13.26
C GLU A 122 -11.44 -8.55 12.42
N LEU A 123 -11.17 -8.03 11.21
CA LEU A 123 -12.21 -7.57 10.28
C LEU A 123 -12.73 -8.66 9.33
N LEU A 124 -12.15 -9.87 9.36
CA LEU A 124 -12.58 -11.03 8.58
C LEU A 124 -13.29 -12.11 9.41
N SER A 125 -13.33 -11.96 10.74
CA SER A 125 -14.09 -12.79 11.69
C SER A 125 -15.48 -12.23 11.97
#